data_AF-A0A0U1DFB5-F1
#
_entry.id   AF-A0A0U1DFB5-F1
#
_cell.length_a   1.000
_cell.length_b   1.000
_cell.length_c   1.000
_cell.angle_alpha   90.00
_cell.angle_beta   90.00
_cell.angle_gamma   90.00
#
_symmetry.space_group_name_H-M   'P 1'
#
loop_
_entity.id
_entity.type
_entity.pdbx_description
1 polymer ?
#
loop_
_entity_poly.entity_id
_entity_poly.type
_entity_poly.pdbx_seq_one_letter_code
_entity_poly.pdbx_strand_id
1 'polypeptide(L)'
;MATIDKYETTTGATRYRVRYRTPDRRQTDKRGFKTKRAAEAFAATVEVEKLTGAYVAPALGKVTIGELGPDWLARQKSIIKPSAFHSVESAWRVHVEPRWASKAIADINFSDVQAWVSQLSGHRKGTVVRTAYDVLARILDDAVKDRRLARNAARGVKLPARSKQKNVYLTADQLQALAVEAGRYRSLVLLLGTAGLRWGEAAALRVGDIDFLKRKLVLHENAVTVGADIHLGTLKSGKQRTVALPAFVVDEPAQTCSGKQYGELIWPARDGGHLGPPSSHDSWLSGAVERC
;
A
#
# COMPACT_ATOMS: atom_id res chain seq x y z
N MET A 1 25.60 -28.46 -25.02
CA MET A 1 24.44 -29.07 -25.69
C MET A 1 23.65 -29.92 -24.72
N ALA A 2 22.34 -29.99 -24.87
CA ALA A 2 21.49 -30.90 -24.11
C ALA A 2 21.61 -32.33 -24.67
N THR A 3 21.58 -33.33 -23.80
CA THR A 3 21.62 -34.75 -24.15
C THR A 3 20.25 -35.37 -23.90
N ILE A 4 19.77 -36.20 -24.83
CA ILE A 4 18.46 -36.86 -24.73
C ILE A 4 18.68 -38.37 -24.60
N ASP A 5 18.25 -38.94 -23.48
CA ASP A 5 18.33 -40.38 -23.23
C ASP A 5 16.93 -41.00 -23.17
N LYS A 6 16.81 -42.25 -23.63
CA LYS A 6 15.64 -43.10 -23.43
C LYS A 6 15.77 -43.85 -22.09
N TYR A 7 14.67 -44.03 -21.36
CA TYR A 7 14.60 -44.88 -20.18
C TYR A 7 13.22 -45.55 -20.07
N GLU A 8 13.11 -46.64 -19.31
CA GLU A 8 11.84 -47.33 -19.05
C GLU A 8 11.33 -47.05 -17.64
N THR A 9 10.01 -46.93 -17.49
CA THR A 9 9.37 -46.82 -16.19
C THR A 9 9.19 -48.19 -15.54
N THR A 10 8.91 -48.22 -14.24
CA THR A 10 8.53 -49.44 -13.51
C THR A 10 7.31 -50.15 -14.11
N THR A 11 6.48 -49.44 -14.87
CA THR A 11 5.31 -49.98 -15.59
C THR A 11 5.64 -50.43 -17.03
N GLY A 12 6.92 -50.52 -17.43
CA GLY A 12 7.36 -50.91 -18.78
C GLY A 12 7.18 -49.85 -19.87
N ALA A 13 6.76 -48.63 -19.53
CA ALA A 13 6.56 -47.58 -20.53
C ALA A 13 7.88 -46.89 -20.88
N THR A 14 8.21 -46.83 -22.18
CA THR A 14 9.33 -46.04 -22.68
C THR A 14 9.08 -44.53 -22.49
N ARG A 15 10.06 -43.82 -21.92
CA ARG A 15 10.07 -42.36 -21.77
C ARG A 15 11.45 -41.79 -22.14
N TYR A 16 11.50 -40.48 -22.34
CA TYR A 16 12.73 -39.75 -22.64
C TYR A 16 13.06 -38.75 -21.52
N ARG A 17 14.36 -38.56 -21.25
CA ARG A 17 14.90 -37.49 -20.38
C ARG A 17 15.80 -36.57 -21.19
N VAL A 18 15.79 -35.28 -20.85
CA VAL A 18 16.67 -34.25 -21.40
C VAL A 18 17.59 -33.80 -20.28
N ARG A 19 18.89 -34.06 -20.39
CA ARG A 19 19.93 -33.51 -19.50
C ARG A 19 20.50 -32.25 -20.14
N TYR A 20 20.61 -31.17 -19.39
CA TYR A 20 21.13 -29.91 -19.90
C TYR A 20 21.87 -29.13 -18.82
N ARG A 21 22.71 -28.19 -19.23
CA ARG A 21 23.32 -27.22 -18.30
C ARG A 21 22.50 -25.93 -18.25
N THR A 22 22.34 -25.42 -17.05
CA THR A 22 21.73 -24.12 -16.74
C THR A 22 22.75 -22.99 -16.97
N PRO A 23 22.32 -21.71 -17.03
CA PRO A 23 23.21 -20.56 -17.18
C PRO A 23 24.30 -20.45 -16.10
N ASP A 24 24.02 -20.90 -14.87
CA ASP A 24 24.98 -20.99 -13.75
C ASP A 24 25.91 -22.21 -13.84
N ARG A 25 26.00 -22.86 -15.02
CA ARG A 25 26.86 -24.01 -15.32
C ARG A 25 26.54 -25.29 -14.54
N ARG A 26 25.44 -25.34 -13.78
CA ARG A 26 24.98 -26.57 -13.13
C ARG A 26 24.32 -27.52 -14.12
N GLN A 27 24.45 -28.82 -13.87
CA GLN A 27 23.78 -29.83 -14.67
C GLN A 27 22.42 -30.16 -14.05
N THR A 28 21.39 -30.22 -14.88
CA THR A 28 20.03 -30.60 -14.47
C THR A 28 19.39 -31.47 -15.55
N ASP A 29 18.23 -32.04 -15.25
CA ASP A 29 17.48 -32.79 -16.22
C ASP A 29 15.96 -32.65 -16.07
N LYS A 30 15.25 -32.88 -17.17
CA LYS A 30 13.80 -33.03 -17.18
C LYS A 30 13.45 -34.37 -17.79
N ARG A 31 12.62 -35.14 -17.09
CA ARG A 31 12.23 -36.51 -17.46
C ARG A 31 10.71 -36.61 -17.68
N GLY A 32 10.27 -37.70 -18.32
CA GLY A 32 8.85 -38.05 -18.47
C GLY A 32 8.24 -37.79 -19.85
N PHE A 33 9.03 -37.36 -20.83
CA PHE A 33 8.54 -37.12 -22.18
C PHE A 33 8.10 -38.45 -22.84
N LYS A 34 6.90 -38.44 -23.46
CA LYS A 34 6.35 -39.63 -24.16
C LYS A 34 7.07 -39.95 -25.47
N THR A 35 7.61 -38.94 -26.14
CA THR A 35 8.25 -39.06 -27.47
C THR A 35 9.58 -38.33 -27.51
N LYS A 36 10.50 -38.79 -28.37
CA LYS A 36 11.79 -38.13 -28.61
C LYS A 36 11.60 -36.70 -29.11
N ARG A 37 10.65 -36.49 -30.03
CA ARG A 37 10.30 -35.17 -30.58
C ARG A 37 9.90 -34.16 -29.50
N ALA A 38 9.15 -34.59 -28.48
CA ALA A 38 8.77 -33.72 -27.36
C ALA A 38 9.99 -33.33 -26.49
N ALA A 39 10.93 -34.25 -26.31
CA ALA A 39 12.18 -34.00 -25.61
C ALA A 39 13.09 -33.03 -26.40
N GLU A 40 13.19 -33.20 -27.72
CA GLU A 40 13.94 -32.31 -28.62
C GLU A 40 13.34 -30.90 -28.64
N ALA A 41 12.01 -30.77 -28.76
CA ALA A 41 11.33 -29.47 -28.69
C ALA A 41 11.61 -28.76 -27.36
N PHE A 42 11.52 -29.47 -26.23
CA PHE A 42 11.86 -28.90 -24.93
C PHE A 42 13.32 -28.44 -24.85
N ALA A 43 14.26 -29.25 -25.36
CA ALA A 43 15.68 -28.91 -25.38
C ALA A 43 15.94 -27.63 -26.20
N ALA A 44 15.29 -27.50 -27.36
CA ALA A 44 15.39 -26.31 -28.20
C ALA A 44 14.81 -25.06 -27.51
N THR A 45 13.64 -25.16 -26.87
CA THR A 45 13.04 -24.07 -26.10
C THR A 45 13.97 -23.60 -24.99
N VAL A 46 14.51 -24.54 -24.21
CA VAL A 46 15.45 -24.24 -23.12
C VAL A 46 16.72 -23.56 -23.64
N GLU A 47 17.22 -23.94 -24.82
CA GLU A 47 18.38 -23.29 -25.43
C GLU A 47 18.07 -21.84 -25.84
N VAL A 48 16.91 -21.58 -26.46
CA VAL A 48 16.45 -20.22 -26.80
C VAL A 48 16.28 -19.38 -25.54
N GLU A 49 15.67 -19.92 -24.49
CA GLU A 49 15.51 -19.23 -23.20
C GLU A 49 16.86 -18.87 -22.57
N LYS A 50 17.86 -19.76 -22.68
CA LYS A 50 19.22 -19.47 -22.22
C LYS A 50 19.88 -18.36 -23.02
N LEU A 51 19.78 -18.40 -24.36
CA LEU A 51 20.35 -17.40 -25.26
C LEU A 51 19.73 -16.01 -25.08
N THR A 52 18.42 -15.97 -24.85
CA THR A 52 17.66 -14.71 -24.66
C THR A 52 17.72 -14.18 -23.22
N GLY A 53 18.37 -14.92 -22.31
CA GLY A 53 18.42 -14.58 -20.89
C GLY A 53 17.09 -14.75 -20.13
N ALA A 54 16.07 -15.35 -20.78
CA ALA A 54 14.75 -15.60 -20.23
C ALA A 54 14.64 -16.90 -19.41
N TYR A 55 15.71 -17.71 -19.37
CA TYR A 55 15.73 -18.96 -18.62
C TYR A 55 15.54 -18.72 -17.12
N VAL A 56 14.50 -19.33 -16.59
CA VAL A 56 14.19 -19.38 -15.15
C VAL A 56 14.18 -20.83 -14.70
N ALA A 57 14.97 -21.15 -13.68
CA ALA A 57 15.06 -22.50 -13.17
C ALA A 57 13.71 -22.92 -12.55
N PRO A 58 13.07 -24.02 -13.00
CA PRO A 58 11.74 -24.42 -12.52
C PRO A 58 11.67 -24.66 -11.00
N ALA A 59 12.79 -25.02 -10.37
CA ALA A 59 12.86 -25.21 -8.93
C ALA A 59 12.67 -23.89 -8.16
N LEU A 60 13.11 -22.75 -8.71
CA LEU A 60 12.99 -21.43 -8.06
C LEU A 60 11.53 -20.95 -8.02
N GLY A 61 10.71 -21.38 -8.98
CA GLY A 61 9.28 -21.08 -9.02
C GLY A 61 8.43 -21.87 -8.02
N LYS A 62 9.01 -22.86 -7.31
CA LYS A 62 8.32 -23.67 -6.30
C LYS A 62 8.19 -22.98 -4.95
N VAL A 63 8.96 -21.91 -4.71
CA VAL A 63 8.79 -21.09 -3.51
C VAL A 63 7.37 -20.55 -3.47
N THR A 64 6.79 -20.52 -2.29
CA THR A 64 5.41 -20.10 -2.08
C THR A 64 5.31 -18.60 -1.80
N ILE A 65 4.11 -18.05 -1.97
CA ILE A 65 3.83 -16.66 -1.56
C ILE A 65 4.04 -16.49 -0.05
N GLY A 66 3.69 -17.50 0.76
CA GLY A 66 3.87 -17.46 2.22
C GLY A 66 5.34 -17.38 2.64
N GLU A 67 6.25 -17.96 1.87
CA GLU A 67 7.70 -17.83 2.12
C GLU A 67 8.24 -16.47 1.69
N LEU A 68 7.73 -15.87 0.60
CA LEU A 68 8.24 -14.58 0.10
C LEU A 68 7.63 -13.36 0.79
N GLY A 69 6.39 -13.47 1.25
CA GLY A 69 5.59 -12.35 1.76
C GLY A 69 6.16 -11.67 3.01
N PRO A 70 6.53 -12.40 4.08
CA PRO A 70 7.08 -11.80 5.29
C PRO A 70 8.34 -10.98 5.03
N ASP A 71 9.29 -11.51 4.25
CA ASP A 71 10.51 -10.81 3.88
C ASP A 71 10.21 -9.56 3.03
N TRP A 72 9.25 -9.68 2.10
CA TRP A 72 8.80 -8.55 1.31
C TRP A 72 8.21 -7.44 2.18
N LEU A 73 7.34 -7.80 3.14
CA LEU A 73 6.76 -6.86 4.10
C LEU A 73 7.84 -6.17 4.96
N ALA A 74 8.81 -6.93 5.47
CA ALA A 74 9.90 -6.39 6.27
C ALA A 74 10.71 -5.34 5.48
N ARG A 75 10.99 -5.59 4.20
CA ARG A 75 11.61 -4.60 3.31
C ARG A 75 10.73 -3.37 3.12
N GLN A 76 9.43 -3.54 2.90
CA GLN A 76 8.52 -2.39 2.72
C GLN A 76 8.46 -1.52 3.97
N LYS A 77 8.44 -2.10 5.18
CA LYS A 77 8.38 -1.38 6.46
C LYS A 77 9.46 -0.31 6.60
N SER A 78 10.64 -0.54 6.05
CA SER A 78 11.78 0.37 6.12
C SER A 78 11.75 1.49 5.08
N ILE A 79 10.92 1.36 4.04
CA ILE A 79 10.93 2.24 2.86
C ILE A 79 9.71 3.17 2.83
N ILE A 80 8.56 2.71 3.32
CA ILE A 80 7.29 3.45 3.23
C ILE A 80 6.86 4.01 4.60
N LYS A 81 6.10 5.12 4.58
CA LYS A 81 5.60 5.75 5.81
C LYS A 81 4.71 4.79 6.62
N PRO A 82 4.66 4.90 7.96
CA PRO A 82 3.91 3.98 8.83
C PRO A 82 2.44 3.75 8.42
N SER A 83 1.73 4.81 8.03
CA SER A 83 0.33 4.70 7.61
C SER A 83 0.14 3.91 6.29
N ALA A 84 1.07 4.09 5.34
CA ALA A 84 1.08 3.32 4.11
C ALA A 84 1.44 1.85 4.38
N PHE A 85 2.40 1.62 5.27
CA PHE A 85 2.78 0.28 5.69
C PHE A 85 1.62 -0.46 6.36
N HIS A 86 0.92 0.17 7.29
CA HIS A 86 -0.26 -0.43 7.93
C HIS A 86 -1.33 -0.86 6.92
N SER A 87 -1.57 -0.06 5.88
CA SER A 87 -2.51 -0.43 4.81
C SER A 87 -2.03 -1.65 4.01
N VAL A 88 -0.72 -1.76 3.77
CA VAL A 88 -0.08 -2.86 3.05
C VAL A 88 -0.06 -4.14 3.89
N GLU A 89 0.32 -4.06 5.17
CA GLU A 89 0.32 -5.18 6.12
C GLU A 89 -1.10 -5.72 6.30
N SER A 90 -2.08 -4.84 6.49
CA SER A 90 -3.47 -5.26 6.67
C SER A 90 -3.98 -5.97 5.41
N ALA A 91 -3.66 -5.46 4.22
CA ALA A 91 -4.03 -6.10 2.97
C ALA A 91 -3.34 -7.47 2.78
N TRP A 92 -2.08 -7.61 3.20
CA TRP A 92 -1.39 -8.89 3.24
C TRP A 92 -2.12 -9.88 4.15
N ARG A 93 -2.24 -9.55 5.43
CA ARG A 93 -2.77 -10.44 6.49
C ARG A 93 -4.22 -10.84 6.27
N VAL A 94 -5.05 -9.91 5.80
CA VAL A 94 -6.51 -10.12 5.69
C VAL A 94 -6.91 -10.74 4.35
N HIS A 95 -6.14 -10.50 3.27
CA HIS A 95 -6.57 -10.85 1.91
C HIS A 95 -5.56 -11.70 1.13
N VAL A 96 -4.27 -11.38 1.19
CA VAL A 96 -3.26 -12.07 0.37
C VAL A 96 -2.86 -13.39 1.01
N GLU A 97 -2.41 -13.35 2.26
CA GLU A 97 -1.92 -14.52 2.99
C GLU A 97 -2.98 -15.64 3.06
N PRO A 98 -4.24 -15.40 3.48
CA PRO A 98 -5.23 -16.48 3.59
C PRO A 98 -5.52 -17.17 2.26
N ARG A 99 -5.36 -16.48 1.14
CA ARG A 99 -5.67 -17.02 -0.20
C ARG A 99 -4.47 -17.63 -0.91
N TRP A 100 -3.27 -17.08 -0.70
CA TRP A 100 -2.13 -17.35 -1.56
C TRP A 100 -0.94 -17.97 -0.84
N ALA A 101 -0.88 -17.95 0.50
CA ALA A 101 0.31 -18.37 1.23
C ALA A 101 0.85 -19.75 0.84
N SER A 102 -0.03 -20.73 0.60
CA SER A 102 0.34 -22.10 0.23
C SER A 102 0.62 -22.31 -1.26
N LYS A 103 0.41 -21.30 -2.11
CA LYS A 103 0.59 -21.42 -3.56
C LYS A 103 2.03 -21.13 -3.95
N ALA A 104 2.64 -22.05 -4.69
CA ALA A 104 3.90 -21.81 -5.38
C ALA A 104 3.72 -20.67 -6.40
N ILE A 105 4.73 -19.79 -6.53
CA ILE A 105 4.64 -18.63 -7.41
C ILE A 105 4.47 -19.01 -8.89
N ALA A 106 5.00 -20.16 -9.31
CA ALA A 106 4.85 -20.68 -10.68
C ALA A 106 3.45 -21.23 -11.00
N ASP A 107 2.66 -21.56 -9.97
CA ASP A 107 1.32 -22.14 -10.13
C ASP A 107 0.21 -21.06 -10.14
N ILE A 108 0.58 -19.79 -10.03
CA ILE A 108 -0.37 -18.66 -10.04
C ILE A 108 -0.64 -18.26 -11.48
N ASN A 109 -1.91 -18.39 -11.90
CA ASN A 109 -2.35 -18.00 -13.24
C ASN A 109 -3.15 -16.69 -13.23
N PHE A 110 -3.17 -16.02 -14.38
CA PHE A 110 -3.94 -14.79 -14.59
C PHE A 110 -5.43 -14.95 -14.22
N SER A 111 -6.04 -16.07 -14.62
CA SER A 111 -7.45 -16.38 -14.34
C SER A 111 -7.73 -16.46 -12.84
N ASP A 112 -6.81 -17.03 -12.07
CA ASP A 112 -6.98 -17.20 -10.62
C ASP A 112 -6.93 -15.84 -9.91
N VAL A 113 -6.03 -14.96 -10.34
CA VAL A 113 -5.93 -13.60 -9.80
C VAL A 113 -7.16 -12.78 -10.19
N GLN A 114 -7.63 -12.88 -11.44
CA GLN A 114 -8.85 -12.20 -11.89
C GLN A 114 -10.08 -12.67 -11.11
N ALA A 115 -10.24 -13.98 -10.88
CA ALA A 115 -11.34 -14.53 -10.10
C ALA A 115 -11.30 -14.02 -8.64
N TRP A 116 -10.12 -14.01 -8.03
CA TRP A 116 -9.94 -13.49 -6.67
C TRP A 116 -10.27 -11.99 -6.56
N VAL A 117 -9.82 -11.17 -7.52
CA VAL A 117 -10.17 -9.74 -7.58
C VAL A 117 -11.67 -9.53 -7.74
N SER A 118 -12.34 -10.30 -8.60
CA SER A 118 -13.79 -10.24 -8.78
C SER A 118 -14.54 -10.60 -7.50
N GLN A 119 -14.12 -11.66 -6.81
CA GLN A 119 -14.69 -12.07 -5.53
C GLN A 119 -14.56 -10.99 -4.45
N LEU A 120 -13.37 -10.38 -4.32
CA LEU A 120 -13.15 -9.28 -3.39
C LEU A 120 -14.00 -8.06 -3.73
N SER A 121 -14.17 -7.76 -5.02
CA SER A 121 -14.98 -6.63 -5.48
C SER A 121 -16.46 -6.77 -5.13
N GLY A 122 -16.96 -7.99 -4.92
CA GLY A 122 -18.33 -8.22 -4.44
C GLY A 122 -18.55 -7.85 -2.97
N HIS A 123 -17.49 -7.75 -2.16
CA HIS A 123 -17.60 -7.61 -0.70
C HIS A 123 -16.79 -6.43 -0.14
N ARG A 124 -15.93 -5.79 -0.94
CA ARG A 124 -14.98 -4.77 -0.50
C ARG A 124 -14.96 -3.58 -1.45
N LYS A 125 -14.68 -2.39 -0.89
CA LYS A 125 -14.48 -1.17 -1.68
C LYS A 125 -13.29 -1.33 -2.64
N GLY A 126 -13.40 -0.75 -3.84
CA GLY A 126 -12.38 -0.88 -4.89
C GLY A 126 -10.97 -0.46 -4.45
N THR A 127 -10.82 0.51 -3.54
CA THR A 127 -9.53 0.88 -2.95
C THR A 127 -8.89 -0.28 -2.19
N VAL A 128 -9.65 -1.01 -1.38
CA VAL A 128 -9.16 -2.16 -0.60
C VAL A 128 -8.74 -3.30 -1.53
N VAL A 129 -9.57 -3.59 -2.54
CA VAL A 129 -9.28 -4.62 -3.55
C VAL A 129 -7.97 -4.30 -4.28
N ARG A 130 -7.78 -3.04 -4.67
CA ARG A 130 -6.54 -2.60 -5.35
C ARG A 130 -5.32 -2.74 -4.45
N THR A 131 -5.40 -2.34 -3.18
CA THR A 131 -4.27 -2.50 -2.25
C THR A 131 -3.91 -3.98 -2.08
N ALA A 132 -4.89 -4.88 -1.90
CA ALA A 132 -4.64 -6.32 -1.80
C ALA A 132 -4.01 -6.89 -3.07
N TYR A 133 -4.55 -6.52 -4.23
CA TYR A 133 -3.96 -6.87 -5.53
C TYR A 133 -2.52 -6.38 -5.67
N ASP A 134 -2.25 -5.12 -5.31
CA ASP A 134 -0.93 -4.49 -5.47
C ASP A 134 0.11 -5.19 -4.59
N VAL A 135 -0.25 -5.69 -3.41
CA VAL A 135 0.63 -6.50 -2.57
C VAL A 135 1.03 -7.79 -3.28
N LEU A 136 0.07 -8.59 -3.75
CA LEU A 136 0.37 -9.83 -4.49
C LEU A 136 1.20 -9.55 -5.75
N ALA A 137 0.80 -8.55 -6.53
CA ALA A 137 1.48 -8.20 -7.76
C ALA A 137 2.92 -7.76 -7.51
N ARG A 138 3.21 -6.99 -6.46
CA ARG A 138 4.57 -6.53 -6.15
C ARG A 138 5.47 -7.65 -5.60
N ILE A 139 4.92 -8.61 -4.86
CA ILE A 139 5.66 -9.82 -4.47
C ILE A 139 6.08 -10.60 -5.71
N LEU A 140 5.16 -10.77 -6.68
CA LEU A 140 5.46 -11.44 -7.94
C LEU A 140 6.42 -10.64 -8.84
N ASP A 141 6.38 -9.31 -8.81
CA ASP A 141 7.36 -8.48 -9.53
C ASP A 141 8.77 -8.67 -8.97
N ASP A 142 8.93 -8.71 -7.65
CA ASP A 142 10.22 -8.98 -7.02
C ASP A 142 10.73 -10.37 -7.42
N ALA A 143 9.85 -11.38 -7.45
CA ALA A 143 10.21 -12.71 -7.94
C ALA A 143 10.63 -12.73 -9.42
N VAL A 144 10.07 -11.85 -10.27
CA VAL A 144 10.54 -11.68 -11.65
C VAL A 144 11.92 -11.03 -11.71
N LYS A 145 12.16 -9.97 -10.92
CA LYS A 145 13.47 -9.31 -10.82
C LYS A 145 14.56 -10.27 -10.32
N ASP A 146 14.21 -11.13 -9.38
CA ASP A 146 15.09 -12.18 -8.84
C ASP A 146 15.23 -13.40 -9.78
N ARG A 147 14.63 -13.35 -10.98
CA ARG A 147 14.63 -14.44 -11.97
C ARG A 147 14.10 -15.77 -11.42
N ARG A 148 13.11 -15.70 -10.52
CA ARG A 148 12.33 -16.86 -10.03
C ARG A 148 11.07 -17.08 -10.87
N LEU A 149 10.62 -16.05 -11.58
CA LEU A 149 9.55 -16.09 -12.58
C LEU A 149 9.98 -15.39 -13.86
N ALA A 150 9.52 -15.90 -15.01
CA ALA A 150 9.75 -15.24 -16.29
C ALA A 150 8.82 -14.03 -16.48
N ARG A 151 7.61 -14.09 -15.91
CA ARG A 151 6.61 -13.02 -15.98
C ARG A 151 5.72 -13.02 -14.74
N ASN A 152 5.14 -11.87 -14.45
CA ASN A 152 4.16 -11.73 -13.38
C ASN A 152 2.73 -11.99 -13.89
N ALA A 153 2.13 -13.10 -13.47
CA ALA A 153 0.78 -13.49 -13.88
C ALA A 153 -0.34 -12.56 -13.39
N ALA A 154 -0.09 -11.74 -12.36
CA ALA A 154 -1.07 -10.77 -11.86
C ALA A 154 -1.16 -9.52 -12.74
N ARG A 155 -0.17 -9.20 -13.57
CA ARG A 155 -0.19 -7.99 -14.41
C ARG A 155 -1.22 -8.13 -15.54
N GLY A 156 -1.96 -7.05 -15.79
CA GLY A 156 -3.05 -7.00 -16.78
C GLY A 156 -4.44 -7.36 -16.24
N VAL A 157 -4.56 -7.74 -14.96
CA VAL A 157 -5.85 -8.04 -14.33
C VAL A 157 -6.73 -6.80 -14.31
N LYS A 158 -8.02 -6.97 -14.63
CA LYS A 158 -9.01 -5.89 -14.58
C LYS A 158 -9.39 -5.62 -13.13
N LEU A 159 -9.08 -4.40 -12.67
CA LEU A 159 -9.34 -3.95 -11.31
C LEU A 159 -10.61 -3.10 -11.24
N PRO A 160 -11.35 -3.13 -10.13
CA PRO A 160 -12.55 -2.31 -9.95
C PRO A 160 -12.21 -0.83 -10.13
N ALA A 161 -13.13 -0.07 -10.75
CA ALA A 161 -12.94 1.37 -10.94
C ALA A 161 -12.72 2.07 -9.58
N ARG A 162 -11.88 3.10 -9.57
CA ARG A 162 -11.84 3.99 -8.41
C ARG A 162 -13.16 4.74 -8.38
N SER A 163 -13.94 4.56 -7.31
CA SER A 163 -15.13 5.37 -7.09
C SER A 163 -14.69 6.82 -7.02
N LYS A 164 -15.15 7.62 -8.00
CA LYS A 164 -15.05 9.07 -7.94
C LYS A 164 -16.33 9.56 -7.28
N GLN A 165 -16.36 9.56 -5.94
CA GLN A 165 -17.39 10.32 -5.27
C GLN A 165 -17.16 11.79 -5.58
N LYS A 166 -18.23 12.49 -5.96
CA LYS A 166 -18.17 13.95 -6.11
C LYS A 166 -17.91 14.52 -4.72
N ASN A 167 -16.80 15.24 -4.58
CA ASN A 167 -16.55 15.96 -3.34
C ASN A 167 -17.62 17.04 -3.19
N VAL A 168 -18.32 17.01 -2.05
CA VAL A 168 -19.20 18.09 -1.62
C VAL A 168 -18.38 18.95 -0.67
N TYR A 169 -18.31 20.24 -0.97
CA TYR A 169 -17.59 21.22 -0.17
C TYR A 169 -18.59 22.13 0.54
N LEU A 170 -18.25 22.54 1.76
CA LEU A 170 -19.05 23.51 2.51
C LEU A 170 -19.01 24.87 1.81
N THR A 171 -20.15 25.56 1.78
CA THR A 171 -20.17 27.01 1.50
C THR A 171 -19.50 27.78 2.65
N ALA A 172 -19.21 29.07 2.42
CA ALA A 172 -18.67 29.93 3.47
C ALA A 172 -19.61 29.98 4.71
N ASP A 173 -20.92 30.09 4.48
CA ASP A 173 -21.92 30.14 5.55
C ASP A 173 -22.01 28.82 6.32
N GLN A 174 -21.97 27.68 5.60
CA GLN A 174 -21.96 26.35 6.24
C GLN A 174 -20.68 26.13 7.05
N LEU A 175 -19.52 26.58 6.55
CA LEU A 175 -18.27 26.53 7.29
C LEU A 175 -18.36 27.37 8.57
N GLN A 176 -18.93 28.58 8.48
CA GLN A 176 -19.10 29.45 9.64
C GLN A 176 -20.05 28.85 10.67
N ALA A 177 -21.19 28.31 10.23
CA ALA A 177 -22.15 27.62 11.10
C ALA A 177 -21.50 26.43 11.81
N LEU A 178 -20.82 25.56 11.07
CA LEU A 178 -20.09 24.43 11.63
C LEU A 178 -19.01 24.88 12.64
N ALA A 179 -18.31 25.98 12.36
CA ALA A 179 -17.31 26.52 13.27
C ALA A 179 -17.92 27.06 14.57
N VAL A 180 -19.09 27.71 14.52
CA VAL A 180 -19.84 28.11 15.72
C VAL A 180 -20.21 26.87 16.53
N GLU A 181 -20.81 25.87 15.88
CA GLU A 181 -21.29 24.65 16.54
C GLU A 181 -20.17 23.75 17.08
N ALA A 182 -18.96 23.84 16.51
CA ALA A 182 -17.78 23.13 16.99
C ALA A 182 -17.22 23.67 18.33
N GLY A 183 -17.72 24.81 18.82
CA GLY A 183 -17.38 25.37 20.14
C GLY A 183 -15.87 25.52 20.36
N ARG A 184 -15.29 24.76 21.30
CA ARG A 184 -13.84 24.79 21.59
C ARG A 184 -12.94 24.48 20.39
N TYR A 185 -13.48 23.86 19.32
CA TYR A 185 -12.75 23.53 18.09
C TYR A 185 -13.07 24.49 16.94
N ARG A 186 -13.76 25.60 17.20
CA ARG A 186 -14.08 26.66 16.22
C ARG A 186 -12.87 27.08 15.40
N SER A 187 -11.76 27.42 16.08
CA SER A 187 -10.51 27.84 15.44
C SER A 187 -9.91 26.76 14.53
N LEU A 188 -10.01 25.48 14.92
CA LEU A 188 -9.56 24.34 14.11
C LEU A 188 -10.39 24.21 12.82
N VAL A 189 -11.72 24.30 12.93
CA VAL A 189 -12.63 24.20 11.78
C VAL A 189 -12.38 25.33 10.79
N LEU A 190 -12.28 26.58 11.27
CA LEU A 190 -11.98 27.73 10.40
C LEU A 190 -10.62 27.58 9.71
N LEU A 191 -9.59 27.14 10.42
CA LEU A 191 -8.26 26.97 9.83
C LEU A 191 -8.27 25.87 8.76
N LEU A 192 -8.91 24.73 9.01
CA LEU A 192 -9.04 23.65 8.03
C LEU A 192 -9.83 24.08 6.79
N GLY A 193 -10.90 24.84 6.98
CA GLY A 193 -11.77 25.30 5.90
C GLY A 193 -11.18 26.43 5.04
N THR A 194 -10.24 27.21 5.56
CA THR A 194 -9.73 28.43 4.89
C THR A 194 -8.27 28.33 4.43
N ALA A 195 -7.41 27.61 5.17
CA ALA A 195 -5.97 27.62 4.94
C ALA A 195 -5.45 26.36 4.22
N GLY A 196 -6.32 25.39 3.90
CA GLY A 196 -5.95 24.24 3.07
C GLY A 196 -4.96 23.26 3.72
N LEU A 197 -5.01 23.17 5.05
CA LEU A 197 -4.23 22.21 5.83
C LEU A 197 -4.81 20.80 5.67
N ARG A 198 -3.94 19.80 5.75
CA ARG A 198 -4.39 18.42 6.00
C ARG A 198 -4.63 18.24 7.48
N TRP A 199 -5.54 17.33 7.84
CA TRP A 199 -5.86 17.03 9.24
C TRP A 199 -4.62 16.84 10.11
N GLY A 200 -3.71 15.96 9.71
CA GLY A 200 -2.53 15.66 10.52
C GLY A 200 -1.55 16.84 10.62
N GLU A 201 -1.57 17.77 9.67
CA GLU A 201 -0.80 19.02 9.75
C GLU A 201 -1.40 19.89 10.86
N ALA A 202 -2.72 20.07 10.87
CA ALA A 202 -3.42 20.83 11.92
C ALA A 202 -3.29 20.18 13.31
N ALA A 203 -3.38 18.85 13.39
CA ALA A 203 -3.25 18.10 14.64
C ALA A 203 -1.84 18.17 15.25
N ALA A 204 -0.81 18.44 14.45
CA ALA A 204 0.58 18.59 14.90
C ALA A 204 0.95 20.03 15.28
N LEU A 205 0.07 21.02 15.03
CA LEU A 205 0.41 22.41 15.24
C LEU A 205 0.63 22.75 16.71
N ARG A 206 1.73 23.48 16.94
CA ARG A 206 2.10 24.07 18.21
C ARG A 206 1.95 25.58 18.17
N VAL A 207 1.85 26.21 19.34
CA VAL A 207 1.72 27.68 19.46
C VAL A 207 2.82 28.40 18.68
N GLY A 208 4.06 27.92 18.76
CA GLY A 208 5.21 28.50 18.08
C GLY A 208 5.22 28.40 16.55
N ASP A 209 4.31 27.61 15.96
CA ASP A 209 4.21 27.47 14.50
C ASP A 209 3.47 28.64 13.83
N ILE A 210 2.84 29.51 14.62
CA ILE A 210 2.10 30.68 14.14
C ILE A 210 2.81 31.97 14.55
N ASP A 211 3.24 32.74 13.56
CA ASP A 211 3.57 34.16 13.73
C ASP A 211 2.28 34.97 13.60
N PHE A 212 1.65 35.26 14.74
CA PHE A 212 0.37 35.97 14.81
C PHE A 212 0.47 37.40 14.25
N LEU A 213 1.58 38.09 14.48
CA LEU A 213 1.81 39.46 13.99
C LEU A 213 1.95 39.49 12.46
N LYS A 214 2.71 38.54 11.90
CA LYS A 214 2.89 38.43 10.44
C LYS A 214 1.79 37.63 9.76
N ARG A 215 0.86 37.04 10.53
CA ARG A 215 -0.22 36.15 10.07
C ARG A 215 0.30 35.02 9.21
N LYS A 216 1.36 34.36 9.66
CA LYS A 216 2.02 33.27 8.94
C LYS A 216 2.03 32.00 9.77
N LEU A 217 1.61 30.91 9.16
CA LEU A 217 1.64 29.58 9.70
C LEU A 217 2.75 28.76 9.04
N VAL A 218 3.62 28.13 9.82
CA VAL A 218 4.66 27.24 9.32
C VAL A 218 4.24 25.79 9.51
N LEU A 219 4.13 25.04 8.42
CA LEU A 219 3.81 23.62 8.43
C LEU A 219 5.08 22.81 8.19
N HIS A 220 5.47 22.01 9.17
CA HIS A 220 6.69 21.20 9.10
C HIS A 220 6.50 19.76 9.61
N GLU A 221 5.59 19.55 10.55
CA GLU A 221 5.22 18.25 11.09
C GLU A 221 3.80 17.81 10.70
N ASN A 222 3.54 16.52 10.87
CA ASN A 222 2.25 15.89 10.59
C ASN A 222 2.02 14.73 11.56
N ALA A 223 0.91 14.76 12.28
CA ALA A 223 0.46 13.74 13.21
C ALA A 223 -0.57 12.82 12.53
N VAL A 224 -0.22 11.55 12.31
CA VAL A 224 -1.09 10.58 11.64
C VAL A 224 -1.44 9.45 12.58
N THR A 225 -2.74 9.22 12.76
CA THR A 225 -3.24 8.03 13.44
C THR A 225 -3.03 6.79 12.57
N VAL A 226 -2.33 5.79 13.10
CA VAL A 226 -2.09 4.49 12.47
C VAL A 226 -2.45 3.40 13.48
N GLY A 227 -3.53 2.67 13.22
CA GLY A 227 -4.09 1.77 14.24
C GLY A 227 -4.55 2.57 15.46
N ALA A 228 -4.02 2.23 16.64
CA ALA A 228 -4.30 2.93 17.89
C ALA A 228 -3.31 4.08 18.17
N ASP A 229 -2.18 4.14 17.46
CA ASP A 229 -1.07 5.03 17.78
C ASP A 229 -1.04 6.28 16.89
N ILE A 230 -0.45 7.36 17.42
CA ILE A 230 -0.16 8.57 16.65
C ILE A 230 1.31 8.56 16.26
N HIS A 231 1.57 8.64 14.96
CA HIS A 231 2.91 8.79 14.41
C HIS A 231 3.14 10.23 13.97
N LEU A 232 4.17 10.84 14.56
CA LEU A 232 4.74 12.08 14.05
C LEU A 232 5.67 11.78 12.88
N GLY A 233 5.67 12.69 11.92
CA GLY A 233 6.62 12.64 10.82
C GLY A 233 6.52 13.86 9.92
N THR A 234 7.30 13.82 8.84
CA THR A 234 7.32 14.89 7.87
C THR A 234 5.99 14.98 7.11
N LEU A 235 5.72 16.17 6.56
CA LEU A 235 4.65 16.41 5.61
C LEU A 235 4.63 15.36 4.50
N LYS A 236 3.46 15.15 3.87
CA LYS A 236 3.30 14.13 2.82
C LYS A 236 4.33 14.25 1.69
N SER A 237 4.72 15.48 1.33
CA SER A 237 5.75 15.80 0.32
C SER A 237 7.19 15.81 0.86
N GLY A 238 7.38 15.73 2.17
CA GLY A 238 8.69 15.86 2.83
C GLY A 238 9.23 17.30 2.90
N LYS A 239 8.52 18.29 2.36
CA LYS A 239 8.96 19.70 2.33
C LYS A 239 8.08 20.55 3.25
N GLN A 240 8.71 21.36 4.10
CA GLN A 240 8.05 22.39 4.90
C GLN A 240 7.38 23.43 3.99
N ARG A 241 6.30 24.05 4.46
CA ARG A 241 5.62 25.13 3.72
C ARG A 241 5.04 26.17 4.66
N THR A 242 4.95 27.41 4.18
CA THR A 242 4.32 28.51 4.92
C THR A 242 2.98 28.87 4.28
N VAL A 243 1.98 29.15 5.11
CA VAL A 243 0.65 29.58 4.70
C VAL A 243 0.36 30.96 5.29
N ALA A 244 -0.07 31.90 4.45
CA ALA A 244 -0.56 33.20 4.93
C ALA A 244 -2.00 33.08 5.40
N LEU A 245 -2.32 33.67 6.54
CA LEU A 245 -3.65 33.60 7.15
C LEU A 245 -4.39 34.94 7.02
N PRO A 246 -5.68 34.94 6.65
CA PRO A 246 -6.53 36.11 6.81
C PRO A 246 -6.64 36.53 8.28
N ALA A 247 -6.88 37.83 8.53
CA ALA A 247 -7.00 38.35 9.91
C ALA A 247 -8.09 37.62 10.72
N PHE A 248 -9.30 37.49 10.17
CA PHE A 248 -10.39 36.81 10.86
C PHE A 248 -10.10 35.34 11.21
N VAL A 249 -9.16 34.68 10.50
CA VAL A 249 -8.76 33.29 10.77
C VAL A 249 -7.67 33.23 11.82
N VAL A 250 -6.75 34.21 11.88
CA VAL A 250 -5.61 34.19 12.82
C VAL A 250 -6.03 34.56 14.25
N ASP A 251 -7.08 35.38 14.39
CA ASP A 251 -7.59 35.84 15.68
C ASP A 251 -8.20 34.68 16.49
N GLU A 252 -8.76 33.68 15.81
CA GLU A 252 -9.42 32.52 16.44
C GLU A 252 -8.42 31.55 17.11
N PRO A 253 -7.32 31.10 16.45
CA PRO A 253 -6.22 30.42 17.11
C PRO A 253 -5.54 31.28 18.17
N ALA A 254 -5.45 32.61 18.02
CA ALA A 254 -4.84 33.48 19.02
C ALA A 254 -5.57 33.37 20.37
N GLN A 255 -6.91 33.41 20.32
CA GLN A 255 -7.75 33.17 21.51
C GLN A 255 -7.56 31.75 22.05
N THR A 256 -7.49 30.75 21.17
CA THR A 256 -7.29 29.34 21.54
C THR A 256 -5.94 29.08 22.20
N CYS A 257 -4.92 29.87 21.84
CA CYS A 257 -3.56 29.77 22.38
C CYS A 257 -3.35 30.58 23.66
N SER A 258 -4.35 31.38 24.10
CA SER A 258 -4.24 32.16 25.32
C SER A 258 -3.94 31.26 26.52
N GLY A 259 -2.87 31.59 27.26
CA GLY A 259 -2.40 30.81 28.41
C GLY A 259 -1.55 29.58 28.08
N LYS A 260 -1.28 29.29 26.80
CA LYS A 260 -0.42 28.17 26.37
C LYS A 260 1.04 28.56 26.19
N GLN A 261 1.94 27.60 26.36
CA GLN A 261 3.37 27.77 26.10
C GLN A 261 3.73 27.53 24.63
N TYR A 262 4.87 28.07 24.20
CA TYR A 262 5.35 28.02 22.82
C TYR A 262 5.37 26.62 22.19
N GLY A 263 5.76 25.61 22.98
CA GLY A 263 5.86 24.22 22.52
C GLY A 263 4.57 23.41 22.61
N GLU A 264 3.48 23.95 23.16
CA GLU A 264 2.26 23.18 23.39
C GLU A 264 1.40 23.06 22.13
N LEU A 265 0.64 21.97 22.05
CA LEU A 265 -0.32 21.75 20.97
C LEU A 265 -1.45 22.79 21.03
N ILE A 266 -1.83 23.31 19.85
CA ILE A 266 -2.96 24.25 19.75
C ILE A 266 -4.28 23.53 20.07
N TRP A 267 -4.46 22.28 19.63
CA TRP A 267 -5.64 21.47 19.94
C TRP A 267 -5.24 20.09 20.48
N PRO A 268 -4.95 19.96 21.77
CA PRO A 268 -4.65 18.66 22.37
C PRO A 268 -5.93 17.82 22.51
N ALA A 269 -5.77 16.50 22.44
CA ALA A 269 -6.76 15.53 22.88
C ALA A 269 -6.97 15.59 24.41
N ARG A 270 -7.96 14.86 24.92
CA ARG A 270 -8.29 14.88 26.36
C ARG A 270 -7.16 14.38 27.26
N ASP A 271 -6.32 13.50 26.72
CA ASP A 271 -5.13 12.94 27.37
C ASP A 271 -3.88 13.83 27.21
N GLY A 272 -4.00 15.01 26.57
CA GLY A 272 -2.88 15.90 26.26
C GLY A 272 -2.10 15.54 24.99
N GLY A 273 -2.43 14.42 24.35
CA GLY A 273 -1.83 13.97 23.09
C GLY A 273 -2.34 14.71 21.86
N HIS A 274 -1.98 14.22 20.67
CA HIS A 274 -2.48 14.82 19.42
C HIS A 274 -3.92 14.43 19.16
N LEU A 275 -4.70 15.36 18.61
CA LEU A 275 -6.10 15.12 18.30
C LEU A 275 -6.24 14.17 17.09
N GLY A 276 -6.92 13.04 17.30
CA GLY A 276 -7.30 12.12 16.23
C GLY A 276 -8.38 12.72 15.30
N PRO A 277 -8.45 12.29 14.03
CA PRO A 277 -9.48 12.77 13.10
C PRO A 277 -10.88 12.42 13.59
N PRO A 278 -11.91 13.20 13.21
CA PRO A 278 -13.30 12.87 13.51
C PRO A 278 -13.80 11.72 12.62
N SER A 279 -13.25 10.52 12.81
CA SER A 279 -13.47 9.36 11.94
C SER A 279 -14.58 8.42 12.40
N SER A 280 -15.06 8.56 13.63
CA SER A 280 -16.17 7.79 14.19
C SER A 280 -17.49 8.57 14.13
N HIS A 281 -18.60 7.84 14.16
CA HIS A 281 -19.94 8.43 14.23
C HIS A 281 -20.14 9.27 15.49
N ASP A 282 -19.44 8.97 16.59
CA ASP A 282 -19.50 9.71 17.87
C ASP A 282 -18.26 10.57 18.13
N SER A 283 -17.67 11.15 17.08
CA SER A 283 -16.49 12.00 17.20
C SER A 283 -16.79 13.35 17.85
N TRP A 284 -15.74 14.08 18.22
CA TRP A 284 -15.85 15.45 18.76
C TRP A 284 -16.59 16.43 17.84
N LEU A 285 -16.67 16.14 16.54
CA LEU A 285 -17.31 16.98 15.52
C LEU A 285 -18.76 16.56 15.25
N SER A 286 -19.15 15.32 15.57
CA SER A 286 -20.43 14.73 15.14
C SER A 286 -21.64 15.53 15.60
N GLY A 287 -21.68 15.91 16.88
CA GLY A 287 -22.78 16.72 17.41
C GLY A 287 -22.87 18.12 16.78
N ALA A 288 -21.75 18.69 16.32
CA ALA A 288 -21.78 19.98 15.62
C ALA A 288 -22.40 19.82 14.22
N VAL A 289 -22.05 18.73 13.52
CA VAL A 289 -22.61 18.40 12.19
C VAL A 289 -24.11 18.13 12.24
N GLU A 290 -24.63 17.57 13.33
CA GLU A 290 -26.08 17.33 13.49
C GLU A 290 -26.90 18.61 13.70
N ARG A 291 -26.28 19.69 14.20
CA ARG A 291 -26.97 20.94 14.55
C ARG A 291 -26.96 21.99 13.43
N CYS A 292 -26.18 21.77 12.36
CA CYS A 292 -26.04 22.67 11.21
C CYS A 292 -26.41 22.00 9.89
#